data_AF-A0A494WUW4-F1
#
_entry.id   AF-A0A494WUW4-F1
#
_cell.length_a   1.000
_cell.length_b   1.000
_cell.length_c   1.000
_cell.angle_alpha   90.00
_cell.angle_beta   90.00
_cell.angle_gamma   90.00
#
_symmetry.space_group_name_H-M   'P 1'
#
loop_
_entity.id
_entity.type
_entity.pdbx_description
1 polymer ?
#
loop_
_entity_poly.entity_id
_entity_poly.type
_entity_poly.pdbx_seq_one_letter_code
_entity_poly.pdbx_strand_id
1 'polypeptide(L)'
;MFFKQAVLKRMLKAAYKGAGLTVGHDAGNEEGGPEGYYISSGWWIIWFLADTMPKEAKAAVIELCGDLPGPGEVFKATKDMGNQYEIEQKEVYNLPAAFKKCDCRFNVTKLLGQQGDKVIRFIQEDGSTRHVTAISEIFMNLIDPAAVDYDNGEYEPFGPVALCPTSPFMYWGNNQCYLMAGVRTAEEGEEADFWKFLEGTEIL
;
A
#
# COMPACT_ATOMS: atom_id res chain seq x y z
N MET A 1 4.83 2.96 -13.57
CA MET A 1 4.18 2.71 -12.27
C MET A 1 3.46 3.97 -11.84
N PHE A 2 2.34 3.89 -11.13
CA PHE A 2 1.65 5.08 -10.61
C PHE A 2 2.24 5.65 -9.28
N PHE A 3 3.52 5.44 -8.99
CA PHE A 3 4.14 5.92 -7.74
C PHE A 3 5.16 7.03 -7.96
N LYS A 4 5.02 8.07 -7.14
CA LYS A 4 5.99 9.15 -6.99
C LYS A 4 7.27 8.63 -6.33
N GLN A 5 8.32 8.48 -7.13
CA GLN A 5 9.60 7.89 -6.71
C GLN A 5 10.19 8.52 -5.42
N ALA A 6 10.12 9.84 -5.28
CA ALA A 6 10.65 10.53 -4.10
C ALA A 6 9.91 10.14 -2.81
N VAL A 7 8.60 9.92 -2.89
CA VAL A 7 7.78 9.49 -1.74
C VAL A 7 8.01 8.03 -1.43
N LEU A 8 8.09 7.18 -2.47
CA LEU A 8 8.45 5.77 -2.34
C LEU A 8 9.78 5.61 -1.58
N LYS A 9 10.85 6.26 -2.05
CA LYS A 9 12.17 6.22 -1.40
C LYS A 9 12.12 6.66 0.07
N ARG A 10 11.33 7.70 0.37
CA ARG A 10 11.13 8.17 1.75
C ARG A 10 10.43 7.13 2.61
N MET A 11 9.42 6.45 2.09
CA MET A 11 8.71 5.35 2.80
C MET A 11 9.63 4.17 3.07
N LEU A 12 10.38 3.71 2.06
CA LEU A 12 11.36 2.62 2.20
C LEU A 12 12.39 2.93 3.29
N LYS A 13 12.98 4.14 3.23
CA LYS A 13 13.97 4.59 4.22
C LYS A 13 13.40 4.72 5.62
N ALA A 14 12.15 5.15 5.76
CA ALA A 14 11.48 5.25 7.05
C ALA A 14 11.23 3.86 7.66
N ALA A 15 10.78 2.89 6.87
CA ALA A 15 10.57 1.51 7.31
C ALA A 15 11.88 0.84 7.71
N TYR A 16 12.93 0.94 6.88
CA TYR A 16 14.26 0.40 7.17
C TYR A 16 14.87 0.94 8.48
N LYS A 17 14.64 2.23 8.78
CA LYS A 17 15.09 2.85 10.04
C LYS A 17 14.19 2.57 11.25
N GLY A 18 12.95 2.14 11.00
CA GLY A 18 11.93 1.94 12.02
C GLY A 18 11.81 0.47 12.40
N ALA A 19 10.63 -0.10 12.17
CA ALA A 19 10.29 -1.49 12.53
C ALA A 19 10.87 -2.56 11.58
N GLY A 20 11.59 -2.13 10.54
CA GLY A 20 12.17 -2.98 9.50
C GLY A 20 11.39 -2.93 8.18
N LEU A 21 12.10 -3.22 7.11
CA LEU A 21 11.60 -3.33 5.74
C LEU A 21 11.63 -4.81 5.35
N THR A 22 10.46 -5.41 5.12
CA THR A 22 10.37 -6.76 4.59
C THR A 22 10.37 -6.70 3.06
N VAL A 23 11.21 -7.49 2.42
CA VAL A 23 11.31 -7.59 0.96
C VAL A 23 11.23 -9.06 0.61
N GLY A 24 10.33 -9.42 -0.31
CA GLY A 24 10.23 -10.78 -0.81
C GLY A 24 10.02 -10.82 -2.31
N HIS A 25 10.32 -11.98 -2.86
CA HIS A 25 10.13 -12.28 -4.27
C HIS A 25 9.17 -13.47 -4.37
N ASP A 26 7.89 -13.17 -4.62
CA ASP A 26 6.87 -14.17 -4.89
C ASP A 26 7.21 -14.82 -6.23
N ALA A 27 7.54 -16.11 -6.20
CA ALA A 27 7.87 -16.90 -7.38
C ALA A 27 6.66 -17.13 -8.33
N GLY A 28 5.50 -16.57 -8.00
CA GLY A 28 4.24 -16.88 -8.66
C GLY A 28 3.70 -18.25 -8.24
N ASN A 29 2.56 -18.63 -8.79
CA ASN A 29 2.00 -19.95 -8.54
C ASN A 29 1.35 -20.57 -9.79
N GLU A 30 1.21 -21.90 -9.77
CA GLU A 30 0.58 -22.69 -10.84
C GLU A 30 -0.90 -22.31 -11.05
N GLU A 31 -1.52 -21.63 -10.08
CA GLU A 31 -2.90 -21.13 -10.13
C GLU A 31 -3.04 -19.75 -10.82
N GLY A 32 -1.97 -19.24 -11.44
CA GLY A 32 -1.99 -18.06 -12.32
C GLY A 32 -1.69 -16.72 -11.64
N GLY A 33 -1.07 -16.74 -10.46
CA GLY A 33 -0.49 -15.54 -9.83
C GLY A 33 0.84 -15.15 -10.52
N PRO A 34 1.00 -13.90 -10.97
CA PRO A 34 2.26 -13.46 -11.59
C PRO A 34 3.42 -13.46 -10.59
N GLU A 35 4.64 -13.71 -11.07
CA GLU A 35 5.88 -13.50 -10.31
C GLU A 35 6.04 -12.02 -9.97
N GLY A 36 6.45 -11.69 -8.75
CA GLY A 36 6.60 -10.30 -8.36
C GLY A 36 7.34 -10.06 -7.06
N TYR A 37 7.79 -8.82 -6.90
CA TYR A 37 8.42 -8.36 -5.67
C TYR A 37 7.41 -7.66 -4.81
N TYR A 38 7.41 -7.99 -3.51
CA TYR A 38 6.70 -7.19 -2.52
C TYR A 38 7.67 -6.55 -1.55
N ILE A 39 7.31 -5.34 -1.14
CA ILE A 39 8.03 -4.56 -0.15
C ILE A 39 7.01 -4.12 0.89
N SER A 40 7.31 -4.37 2.16
CA SER A 40 6.36 -4.19 3.25
C SER A 40 6.99 -3.50 4.45
N SER A 41 6.17 -2.67 5.09
CA SER A 41 6.29 -2.27 6.48
C SER A 41 5.01 -2.72 7.18
N GLY A 42 4.98 -2.86 8.51
CA GLY A 42 3.85 -3.46 9.25
C GLY A 42 2.44 -2.86 9.06
N TRP A 43 2.25 -1.83 8.23
CA TRP A 43 0.98 -1.20 7.92
C TRP A 43 0.83 -0.79 6.43
N TRP A 44 1.73 -1.21 5.55
CA TRP A 44 1.58 -1.07 4.10
C TRP A 44 2.39 -2.11 3.35
N ILE A 45 1.90 -2.51 2.18
CA ILE A 45 2.60 -3.40 1.26
C ILE A 45 2.55 -2.78 -0.12
N ILE A 46 3.67 -2.82 -0.83
CA ILE A 46 3.77 -2.44 -2.23
C ILE A 46 4.20 -3.68 -3.00
N TRP A 47 3.49 -4.01 -4.07
CA TRP A 47 3.80 -5.15 -4.93
C TRP A 47 4.08 -4.68 -6.35
N PHE A 48 5.09 -5.26 -6.98
CA PHE A 48 5.49 -5.00 -8.36
C PHE A 48 5.58 -6.31 -9.13
N LEU A 49 5.10 -6.30 -10.38
CA LEU A 49 5.37 -7.38 -11.32
C LEU A 49 6.89 -7.49 -11.52
N ALA A 50 7.44 -8.70 -11.48
CA ALA A 50 8.89 -8.91 -11.45
C ALA A 50 9.60 -8.26 -12.65
N ASP A 51 9.04 -8.46 -13.84
CA ASP A 51 9.60 -7.97 -15.10
C ASP A 51 9.52 -6.46 -15.27
N THR A 52 8.56 -5.80 -14.61
CA THR A 52 8.32 -4.35 -14.76
C THR A 52 8.64 -3.57 -13.49
N MET A 53 9.27 -4.21 -12.49
CA MET A 53 9.73 -3.52 -11.30
C MET A 53 10.67 -2.36 -11.71
N PRO A 54 10.35 -1.12 -11.33
CA PRO A 54 11.14 0.04 -11.72
C PRO A 54 12.57 -0.05 -11.21
N LYS A 55 13.52 0.33 -12.07
CA LYS A 55 14.95 0.32 -11.75
C LYS A 55 15.26 1.16 -10.51
N GLU A 56 14.56 2.28 -10.33
CA GLU A 56 14.74 3.17 -9.18
C GLU A 56 14.21 2.56 -7.88
N ALA A 57 13.12 1.79 -7.94
CA ALA A 57 12.60 1.06 -6.79
C ALA A 57 13.57 -0.07 -6.42
N LYS A 58 14.02 -0.85 -7.41
CA LYS A 58 15.02 -1.92 -7.24
C LYS A 58 16.33 -1.37 -6.66
N ALA A 59 16.84 -0.28 -7.20
CA ALA A 59 18.04 0.38 -6.71
C ALA A 59 17.87 0.90 -5.28
N ALA A 60 16.71 1.47 -4.92
CA ALA A 60 16.44 1.94 -3.56
C ALA A 60 16.40 0.79 -2.54
N VAL A 61 15.88 -0.38 -2.93
CA VAL A 61 15.94 -1.59 -2.10
C VAL A 61 17.37 -2.05 -1.91
N ILE A 62 18.14 -2.20 -2.99
CA ILE A 62 19.55 -2.62 -2.93
C ILE A 62 20.39 -1.63 -2.10
N GLU A 63 20.16 -0.32 -2.25
CA GLU A 63 20.84 0.72 -1.47
C GLU A 63 20.61 0.55 0.05
N LEU A 64 19.41 0.16 0.47
CA LEU A 64 19.05 0.03 1.88
C LEU A 64 19.41 -1.36 2.45
N CYS A 65 19.17 -2.41 1.67
CA CYS A 65 19.20 -3.80 2.12
C CYS A 65 20.45 -4.55 1.69
N GLY A 66 21.24 -3.99 0.76
CA GLY A 66 22.44 -4.61 0.18
C GLY A 66 22.17 -5.69 -0.87
N ASP A 67 20.94 -6.20 -0.95
CA ASP A 67 20.56 -7.29 -1.86
C ASP A 67 19.06 -7.24 -2.23
N LEU A 68 18.67 -8.08 -3.20
CA LEU A 68 17.28 -8.35 -3.58
C LEU A 68 17.03 -9.88 -3.47
N PRO A 69 15.90 -10.33 -2.90
CA PRO A 69 15.68 -11.76 -2.68
C PRO A 69 15.55 -12.53 -4.00
N GLY A 70 16.04 -13.78 -4.02
CA GLY A 70 15.78 -14.73 -5.09
C GLY A 70 14.34 -15.27 -5.06
N PRO A 71 13.88 -15.98 -6.11
CA PRO A 71 12.52 -16.50 -6.17
C PRO A 71 12.14 -17.35 -4.95
N GLY A 72 11.04 -17.01 -4.28
CA GLY A 72 10.55 -17.65 -3.05
C GLY A 72 11.26 -17.22 -1.76
N GLU A 73 12.24 -16.33 -1.85
CA GLU A 73 12.95 -15.81 -0.68
C GLU A 73 12.28 -14.54 -0.15
N VAL A 74 12.35 -14.39 1.16
CA VAL A 74 11.94 -13.18 1.87
C VAL A 74 12.97 -12.87 2.96
N PHE A 75 13.27 -11.59 3.12
CA PHE A 75 14.05 -11.12 4.26
C PHE A 75 13.42 -9.87 4.86
N LYS A 76 13.76 -9.65 6.13
CA LYS A 76 13.53 -8.39 6.83
C LYS A 76 14.86 -7.69 7.07
N ALA A 77 14.94 -6.44 6.63
CA ALA A 77 16.11 -5.58 6.78
C ALA A 77 15.80 -4.44 7.75
N THR A 78 16.62 -4.31 8.79
CA THR A 78 16.56 -3.16 9.71
C THR A 78 17.93 -2.52 9.80
N LYS A 79 17.97 -1.20 9.94
CA LYS A 79 19.22 -0.46 10.06
C LYS A 79 20.10 -1.07 11.17
N ASP A 80 21.36 -1.31 10.83
CA ASP A 80 22.41 -1.81 11.73
C ASP A 80 22.18 -3.26 12.25
N MET A 81 21.18 -3.99 11.76
CA MET A 81 20.82 -5.35 12.20
C MET A 81 21.04 -6.45 11.14
N GLY A 82 21.51 -6.08 9.94
CA GLY A 82 21.64 -7.00 8.80
C GLY A 82 20.29 -7.51 8.28
N ASN A 83 20.33 -8.40 7.29
CA ASN A 83 19.13 -9.05 6.74
C ASN A 83 18.82 -10.33 7.53
N GLN A 84 17.55 -10.49 7.92
CA GLN A 84 17.03 -11.67 8.59
C GLN A 84 16.07 -12.39 7.63
N TYR A 85 16.44 -13.57 7.15
CA TYR A 85 15.59 -14.35 6.24
C TYR A 85 14.41 -14.95 6.99
N GLU A 86 13.24 -14.92 6.37
CA GLU A 86 11.97 -15.38 6.94
C GLU A 86 11.34 -16.47 6.05
N ILE A 87 10.24 -17.07 6.53
CA ILE A 87 9.40 -17.94 5.71
C ILE A 87 8.33 -17.07 5.03
N GLU A 88 8.16 -17.24 3.72
CA GLU A 88 7.18 -16.49 2.95
C GLU A 88 5.75 -16.74 3.45
N GLN A 89 5.01 -15.65 3.69
CA GLN A 89 3.59 -15.69 4.05
C GLN A 89 2.73 -15.31 2.85
N LYS A 90 2.53 -16.27 1.93
CA LYS A 90 1.88 -16.03 0.63
C LYS A 90 0.49 -15.40 0.75
N GLU A 91 -0.30 -15.77 1.75
CA GLU A 91 -1.65 -15.20 1.91
C GLU A 91 -1.65 -13.70 2.23
N VAL A 92 -0.57 -13.20 2.83
CA VAL A 92 -0.42 -11.79 3.21
C VAL A 92 0.09 -10.95 2.05
N TYR A 93 1.02 -11.49 1.26
CA TYR A 93 1.78 -10.69 0.28
C TYR A 93 1.29 -10.80 -1.17
N ASN A 94 0.33 -11.69 -1.46
CA ASN A 94 -0.31 -11.74 -2.78
C ASN A 94 -1.37 -10.64 -2.96
N LEU A 95 -0.88 -9.41 -3.13
CA LEU A 95 -1.71 -8.22 -3.37
C LEU A 95 -2.56 -8.31 -4.64
N PRO A 96 -2.07 -8.84 -5.78
CA PRO A 96 -2.91 -9.00 -6.98
C PRO A 96 -4.17 -9.84 -6.70
N ALA A 97 -4.04 -10.93 -5.96
CA ALA A 97 -5.19 -11.77 -5.58
C ALA A 97 -6.11 -11.10 -4.56
N ALA A 98 -5.56 -10.38 -3.57
CA ALA A 98 -6.34 -9.62 -2.60
C ALA A 98 -7.13 -8.48 -3.28
N PHE A 99 -6.50 -7.75 -4.19
CA PHE A 99 -7.12 -6.67 -4.96
C PHE A 99 -8.30 -7.15 -5.80
N LYS A 100 -8.17 -8.30 -6.48
CA LYS A 100 -9.25 -8.91 -7.27
C LYS A 100 -10.49 -9.25 -6.44
N LYS A 101 -10.35 -9.44 -5.14
CA LYS A 101 -11.45 -9.74 -4.22
C LYS A 101 -12.13 -8.48 -3.66
N CYS A 102 -11.57 -7.30 -3.89
CA CYS A 102 -12.14 -6.04 -3.40
C CYS A 102 -13.40 -5.68 -4.20
N ASP A 103 -14.50 -5.44 -3.49
CA ASP A 103 -15.80 -5.09 -4.06
C ASP A 103 -16.33 -3.73 -3.56
N CYS A 104 -15.77 -3.22 -2.47
CA CYS A 104 -16.17 -1.98 -1.84
C CYS A 104 -15.32 -0.81 -2.35
N ARG A 105 -15.98 0.23 -2.86
CA ARG A 105 -15.34 1.43 -3.43
C ARG A 105 -15.43 2.60 -2.47
N PHE A 106 -14.44 3.48 -2.55
CA PHE A 106 -14.42 4.68 -1.73
C PHE A 106 -14.04 5.92 -2.54
N ASN A 107 -14.62 7.04 -2.13
CA ASN A 107 -14.32 8.36 -2.62
C ASN A 107 -13.20 8.99 -1.77
N VAL A 108 -12.17 9.49 -2.46
CA VAL A 108 -11.12 10.29 -1.83
C VAL A 108 -11.67 11.68 -1.56
N THR A 109 -11.82 12.05 -0.29
CA THR A 109 -12.37 13.36 0.09
C THR A 109 -11.28 14.42 0.17
N LYS A 110 -11.65 15.70 0.26
CA LYS A 110 -10.72 16.80 0.56
C LYS A 110 -10.49 17.02 2.04
N LEU A 111 -11.21 16.30 2.90
CA LEU A 111 -11.13 16.46 4.34
C LEU A 111 -9.84 15.83 4.88
N LEU A 112 -8.99 16.67 5.46
CA LEU A 112 -7.79 16.28 6.17
C LEU A 112 -8.02 16.32 7.68
N GLY A 113 -7.43 15.37 8.38
CA GLY A 113 -7.35 15.35 9.83
C GLY A 113 -5.89 15.28 10.30
N GLN A 114 -5.69 15.46 11.60
CA GLN A 114 -4.41 15.28 12.26
C GLN A 114 -4.57 14.22 13.35
N GLN A 115 -3.78 13.15 13.29
CA GLN A 115 -3.72 12.13 14.33
C GLN A 115 -2.26 12.00 14.81
N GLY A 116 -1.99 12.49 16.02
CA GLY A 116 -0.62 12.63 16.53
C GLY A 116 0.24 13.53 15.63
N ASP A 117 1.36 13.02 15.14
CA ASP A 117 2.25 13.72 14.19
C ASP A 117 1.92 13.43 12.71
N LYS A 118 0.85 12.68 12.44
CA LYS A 118 0.45 12.26 11.08
C LYS A 118 -0.74 13.05 10.59
N VAL A 119 -0.62 13.53 9.35
CA VAL A 119 -1.77 14.01 8.57
C VAL A 119 -2.49 12.79 8.01
N ILE A 120 -3.81 12.75 8.19
CA ILE A 120 -4.69 11.72 7.66
C ILE A 120 -5.66 12.32 6.66
N ARG A 121 -6.11 11.53 5.69
CA ARG A 121 -7.18 11.89 4.78
C ARG A 121 -8.38 11.01 5.04
N PHE A 122 -9.53 11.65 5.25
CA PHE A 122 -10.79 10.94 5.34
C PHE A 122 -11.20 10.42 3.98
N ILE A 123 -11.71 9.19 3.98
CA ILE A 123 -12.16 8.47 2.80
C ILE A 123 -13.54 7.91 3.13
N GLN A 124 -14.47 8.08 2.21
CA GLN A 124 -15.87 7.72 2.42
C GLN A 124 -16.30 6.65 1.43
N GLU A 125 -16.99 5.62 1.90
CA GLU A 125 -17.56 4.58 1.06
C GLU A 125 -18.50 5.19 0.01
N ASP A 126 -18.33 4.79 -1.25
CA ASP A 126 -19.28 5.03 -2.33
C ASP A 126 -20.39 3.97 -2.28
N GLY A 127 -21.15 4.00 -1.20
CA GLY A 127 -22.16 2.99 -0.87
C GLY A 127 -23.24 3.52 0.05
N SER A 128 -24.24 2.70 0.34
CA SER A 128 -25.40 3.10 1.15
C SER A 128 -25.04 3.31 2.62
N THR A 129 -23.97 2.70 3.12
CA THR A 129 -23.55 2.88 4.52
C THR A 129 -22.78 4.18 4.71
N ARG A 130 -22.17 4.72 3.64
CA ARG A 130 -21.33 5.92 3.65
C ARG A 130 -20.27 5.86 4.76
N HIS A 131 -19.79 4.65 5.03
CA HIS A 131 -18.81 4.40 6.07
C HIS A 131 -17.60 5.31 5.87
N VAL A 132 -17.13 5.92 6.96
CA VAL A 132 -15.99 6.83 6.95
C VAL A 132 -14.82 6.18 7.65
N THR A 133 -13.69 6.18 6.97
CA THR A 133 -12.40 5.81 7.55
C THR A 133 -11.36 6.84 7.12
N ALA A 134 -10.10 6.62 7.47
CA ALA A 134 -9.01 7.47 7.04
C ALA A 134 -7.76 6.67 6.71
N ILE A 135 -6.88 7.27 5.92
CA ILE A 135 -5.55 6.74 5.62
C ILE A 135 -4.49 7.80 5.89
N SER A 136 -3.24 7.38 6.05
CA SER A 136 -2.12 8.32 6.09
C SER A 136 -2.02 9.10 4.78
N GLU A 137 -1.90 10.43 4.85
CA GLU A 137 -1.81 11.31 3.68
C GLU A 137 -0.56 11.03 2.84
N ILE A 138 0.43 10.31 3.38
CA ILE A 138 1.60 9.86 2.62
C ILE A 138 1.22 8.99 1.41
N PHE A 139 0.13 8.23 1.48
CA PHE A 139 -0.32 7.37 0.37
C PHE A 139 -0.89 8.20 -0.78
N MET A 140 -1.62 9.26 -0.47
CA MET A 140 -2.11 10.21 -1.49
C MET A 140 -0.95 10.97 -2.14
N ASN A 141 0.09 11.26 -1.37
CA ASN A 141 1.32 11.83 -1.92
C ASN A 141 2.15 10.82 -2.72
N LEU A 142 1.99 9.52 -2.46
CA LEU A 142 2.68 8.45 -3.17
C LEU A 142 2.06 8.21 -4.55
N ILE A 143 0.73 8.27 -4.65
CA ILE A 143 0.02 8.01 -5.90
C ILE A 143 0.20 9.19 -6.86
N ASP A 144 0.68 8.90 -8.06
CA ASP A 144 0.96 9.86 -9.11
C ASP A 144 0.51 9.30 -10.47
N PRO A 145 -0.72 9.59 -10.91
CA PRO A 145 -1.22 9.14 -12.22
C PRO A 145 -0.36 9.61 -13.38
N ALA A 146 0.35 10.74 -13.24
CA ALA A 146 1.26 11.23 -14.28
C ALA A 146 2.53 10.37 -14.44
N ALA A 147 2.80 9.45 -13.50
CA ALA A 147 3.92 8.50 -13.57
C ALA A 147 3.57 7.18 -14.29
N VAL A 148 2.30 6.99 -14.69
CA VAL A 148 1.85 5.79 -15.40
C VAL A 148 2.57 5.67 -16.75
N ASP A 149 3.10 4.48 -17.02
CA ASP A 149 3.86 4.17 -18.22
C ASP A 149 2.95 3.52 -19.29
N TYR A 150 2.12 4.34 -19.93
CA TYR A 150 1.19 3.87 -20.96
C TYR A 150 1.93 3.28 -22.18
N ASP A 151 3.14 3.77 -22.48
CA ASP A 151 3.94 3.30 -23.61
C ASP A 151 4.37 1.84 -23.45
N ASN A 152 4.53 1.37 -22.21
CA ASN A 152 4.83 -0.02 -21.87
C ASN A 152 3.61 -0.79 -21.33
N GLY A 153 2.40 -0.35 -21.69
CA GLY A 153 1.16 -1.08 -21.43
C GLY A 153 0.70 -1.08 -19.98
N GLU A 154 1.16 -0.14 -19.15
CA GLU A 154 0.56 0.11 -17.84
C GLU A 154 -0.76 0.88 -18.00
N TYR A 155 -1.77 0.53 -17.20
CA TYR A 155 -3.05 1.21 -17.20
C TYR A 155 -3.23 2.08 -15.94
N GLU A 156 -4.20 2.98 -15.99
CA GLU A 156 -4.58 3.80 -14.83
C GLU A 156 -4.81 2.93 -13.58
N PRO A 157 -4.28 3.34 -12.41
CA PRO A 157 -4.59 2.65 -11.17
C PRO A 157 -6.07 2.80 -10.82
N PHE A 158 -6.65 1.72 -10.33
CA PHE A 158 -7.97 1.71 -9.74
C PHE A 158 -7.86 1.65 -8.21
N GLY A 159 -8.73 2.37 -7.52
CA GLY A 159 -8.77 2.50 -6.06
C GLY A 159 -9.11 3.92 -5.62
N PRO A 160 -9.33 4.17 -4.31
CA PRO A 160 -9.28 3.20 -3.22
C PRO A 160 -10.42 2.18 -3.27
N VAL A 161 -10.08 0.91 -2.99
CA VAL A 161 -11.04 -0.17 -2.77
C VAL A 161 -10.69 -1.03 -1.58
N ALA A 162 -11.67 -1.76 -1.04
CA ALA A 162 -11.45 -2.72 0.04
C ALA A 162 -12.35 -3.96 -0.12
N LEU A 163 -12.13 -4.97 0.72
CA LEU A 163 -12.95 -6.20 0.77
C LEU A 163 -14.34 -5.98 1.37
N CYS A 164 -14.49 -4.93 2.16
CA CYS A 164 -15.74 -4.50 2.79
C CYS A 164 -15.52 -3.10 3.40
N PRO A 165 -16.58 -2.39 3.80
CA PRO A 165 -16.46 -1.03 4.32
C PRO A 165 -15.49 -0.90 5.50
N THR A 166 -15.53 -1.85 6.43
CA THR A 166 -14.74 -1.83 7.67
C THR A 166 -13.42 -2.62 7.57
N SER A 167 -12.96 -2.93 6.35
CA SER A 167 -11.71 -3.66 6.16
C SER A 167 -10.53 -2.86 6.73
N PRO A 168 -9.56 -3.50 7.42
CA PRO A 168 -8.41 -2.79 7.98
C PRO A 168 -7.42 -2.29 6.91
N PHE A 169 -7.65 -2.60 5.64
CA PHE A 169 -6.78 -2.27 4.54
C PHE A 169 -7.55 -1.75 3.33
N MET A 170 -6.97 -0.76 2.67
CA MET A 170 -7.39 -0.24 1.38
C MET A 170 -6.34 -0.56 0.32
N TYR A 171 -6.80 -0.69 -0.92
CA TYR A 171 -5.97 -1.07 -2.03
C TYR A 171 -6.10 -0.11 -3.21
N TRP A 172 -4.97 0.05 -3.91
CA TRP A 172 -4.89 0.61 -5.24
C TRP A 172 -4.12 -0.36 -6.12
N GLY A 173 -4.44 -0.41 -7.40
CA GLY A 173 -3.66 -1.24 -8.31
C GLY A 173 -4.06 -1.14 -9.75
N ASN A 174 -3.15 -1.62 -10.60
CA ASN A 174 -3.36 -1.84 -12.03
C ASN A 174 -2.74 -3.19 -12.43
N ASN A 175 -2.41 -3.37 -13.70
CA ASN A 175 -1.84 -4.62 -14.22
C ASN A 175 -0.37 -4.85 -13.87
N GLN A 176 0.36 -3.86 -13.32
CA GLN A 176 1.79 -3.96 -13.05
C GLN A 176 2.16 -3.75 -11.58
N CYS A 177 1.32 -3.06 -10.82
CA CYS A 177 1.68 -2.62 -9.48
C CYS A 177 0.45 -2.50 -8.57
N TYR A 178 0.64 -2.77 -7.29
CA TYR A 178 -0.40 -2.69 -6.27
C TYR A 178 0.13 -2.04 -4.99
N LEU A 179 -0.75 -1.33 -4.29
CA LEU A 179 -0.54 -0.77 -2.97
C LEU A 179 -1.62 -1.32 -2.04
N MET A 180 -1.21 -1.81 -0.88
CA MET A 180 -2.07 -2.01 0.29
C MET A 180 -1.68 -0.96 1.34
N ALA A 181 -2.67 -0.22 1.83
CA ALA A 181 -2.52 0.76 2.88
C ALA A 181 -3.37 0.36 4.10
N GLY A 182 -2.76 0.34 5.28
CA GLY A 182 -3.49 0.26 6.54
C GLY A 182 -4.36 1.49 6.74
N VAL A 183 -5.63 1.26 7.07
CA VAL A 183 -6.55 2.31 7.48
C VAL A 183 -6.22 2.77 8.90
N ARG A 184 -6.65 3.99 9.21
CA ARG A 184 -6.62 4.57 10.54
C ARG A 184 -7.94 4.29 11.23
N THR A 185 -7.89 4.20 12.55
CA THR A 185 -9.06 4.11 13.41
C THR A 185 -9.11 5.36 14.27
N ALA A 186 -10.32 5.85 14.53
CA ALA A 186 -10.52 6.91 15.50
C ALA A 186 -10.08 6.45 16.90
N GLU A 187 -9.47 7.34 17.67
CA GLU A 187 -9.36 7.15 19.11
C GLU A 187 -10.75 7.32 19.77
N GLU A 188 -10.96 6.71 20.93
CA GLU A 188 -12.23 6.81 21.65
C GLU A 188 -12.57 8.27 22.04
N GLY A 189 -13.86 8.55 22.22
CA GLY A 189 -14.34 9.87 22.63
C GLY A 189 -14.68 10.76 21.42
N GLU A 190 -14.29 12.04 21.51
CA GLU A 190 -14.71 13.08 20.56
C GLU A 190 -14.28 12.79 19.11
N GLU A 191 -13.12 12.14 18.91
CA GLU A 191 -12.68 11.75 17.57
C GLU A 191 -13.61 10.71 16.96
N ALA A 192 -13.92 9.63 17.68
CA ALA A 192 -14.86 8.60 17.22
C ALA A 192 -16.25 9.17 16.94
N ASP A 193 -16.73 10.11 17.76
CA ASP A 193 -18.02 10.77 17.55
C ASP A 193 -18.01 11.65 16.30
N PHE A 194 -16.91 12.36 16.03
CA PHE A 194 -16.73 13.13 14.79
C PHE A 194 -16.74 12.23 13.56
N TRP A 195 -16.03 11.10 13.57
CA TRP A 195 -16.00 10.17 12.43
C TRP A 195 -17.41 9.61 12.13
N LYS A 196 -18.17 9.24 13.16
CA LYS A 196 -19.58 8.81 13.01
C LYS A 196 -20.47 9.92 12.47
N PHE A 197 -20.26 11.16 12.92
CA PHE A 197 -20.99 12.31 12.38
C PHE A 197 -20.76 12.48 10.87
N LEU A 198 -19.54 12.24 10.40
CA LEU A 198 -19.19 12.32 8.99
C LEU A 198 -19.94 11.27 8.12
N GLU A 199 -20.27 10.10 8.65
CA GLU A 199 -21.06 9.08 7.91
C GLU A 199 -22.48 9.56 7.56
N GLY A 200 -23.01 10.53 8.32
CA GLY A 200 -24.32 11.13 8.07
C GLY A 200 -24.36 12.14 6.92
N THR A 201 -23.20 12.54 6.39
CA THR A 201 -23.07 13.61 5.39
C THR A 201 -22.21 13.15 4.21
N GLU A 202 -22.51 13.62 3.00
CA GLU A 202 -21.62 13.41 1.86
C GLU A 202 -20.40 14.34 1.97
N ILE A 203 -19.19 13.77 1.89
CA ILE A 203 -17.94 14.49 2.05
C ILE A 203 -17.27 14.63 0.67
N LEU A 204 -17.03 15.87 0.24
CA LEU A 204 -16.44 16.22 -1.06
C LEU A 204 -14.91 16.42 -1.01
#